data_AF-A0A8T3Z105-F1
#
_entry.id   AF-A0A8T3Z105-F1
#
_cell.length_a   1.000
_cell.length_b   1.000
_cell.length_c   1.000
_cell.angle_alpha   90.00
_cell.angle_beta   90.00
_cell.angle_gamma   90.00
#
_symmetry.space_group_name_H-M   'P 1'
#
loop_
_entity.id
_entity.type
_entity.pdbx_description
1 polymer ?
#
loop_
_entity_poly.entity_id
_entity_poly.type
_entity_poly.pdbx_seq_one_letter_code
_entity_poly.pdbx_strand_id
1 'polypeptide(L)' 'RNIDGQEKRNVREVSMVTAGDLMTNHLIKIEQDEDAASAADIMAKKDVSGIPVVSDNELVGIITKTDIIRGIQ' A
#
# COMPACT_ATOMS: atom_id res chain seq x y z
N ARG A 1 15.26 35.10 26.90
CA ARG A 1 14.77 34.14 27.91
C ARG A 1 13.25 34.28 27.91
N ASN A 2 12.43 33.34 27.47
CA ASN A 2 12.59 31.88 27.44
C ASN A 2 12.08 31.30 26.12
N ILE A 3 12.79 30.29 25.64
CA ILE A 3 12.49 29.41 24.50
C ILE A 3 12.21 28.05 25.13
N ASP A 4 11.03 27.89 25.70
CA ASP A 4 10.56 26.67 26.36
C ASP A 4 9.08 26.48 25.98
N GLY A 5 8.60 25.37 25.41
CA GLY A 5 9.26 24.13 25.12
C GLY A 5 8.31 23.23 24.32
N GLN A 6 8.88 22.63 23.27
CA GLN A 6 8.64 21.25 22.83
C GLN A 6 7.18 20.83 22.51
N GLU A 7 6.69 21.21 21.32
CA GLU A 7 5.87 20.27 20.52
C GLU A 7 6.79 19.18 19.93
N LYS A 8 7.35 18.32 20.77
CA LYS A 8 7.99 17.08 20.29
C LYS A 8 6.97 15.95 20.44
N ARG A 9 6.02 15.87 19.51
CA ARG A 9 5.13 14.72 19.39
C ARG A 9 5.98 13.45 19.21
N ASN A 10 6.01 12.61 20.25
CA ASN A 10 6.31 11.18 20.32
C ASN A 10 7.09 10.46 19.19
N VAL A 11 8.19 11.03 18.68
CA VAL A 11 9.11 10.30 17.78
C VAL A 11 9.70 9.04 18.47
N ARG A 12 9.76 9.03 19.81
CA ARG A 12 10.27 7.89 20.61
C ARG A 12 9.31 6.71 20.75
N GLU A 13 8.00 6.87 20.54
CA GLU A 13 7.05 5.73 20.58
C GLU A 13 7.02 4.98 19.25
N VAL A 14 7.16 5.71 18.13
CA VAL A 14 7.20 5.10 16.79
C VAL A 14 8.46 4.24 16.61
N SER A 15 9.56 4.51 17.35
CA SER A 15 10.82 3.79 17.18
C SER A 15 10.80 2.31 17.60
N MET A 16 9.73 1.84 18.26
CA MET A 16 9.56 0.42 18.61
C MET A 16 8.43 -0.27 17.82
N VAL A 17 7.78 0.41 16.89
CA VAL A 17 6.76 -0.18 16.01
C VAL A 17 7.46 -0.85 14.84
N THR A 18 7.21 -2.14 14.64
CA THR A 18 7.73 -2.92 13.52
C THR A 18 6.79 -2.83 12.32
N ALA A 19 7.28 -3.16 11.12
CA ALA A 19 6.40 -3.31 9.95
C ALA A 19 5.29 -4.35 10.20
N GLY A 20 5.59 -5.39 10.99
CA GLY A 20 4.65 -6.43 11.37
C GLY A 20 3.48 -5.92 12.20
N ASP A 21 3.69 -4.87 12.99
CA ASP A 21 2.64 -4.26 13.81
C ASP A 21 1.65 -3.42 12.98
N LEU A 22 2.02 -3.05 11.75
CA LEU A 22 1.23 -2.20 10.85
C LEU A 22 0.68 -2.94 9.62
N MET A 23 1.24 -4.10 9.27
CA MET A 23 0.87 -4.84 8.06
C MET A 23 -0.48 -5.55 8.18
N THR A 24 -1.10 -5.86 7.04
CA THR A 24 -2.31 -6.67 6.96
C THR A 24 -1.98 -8.05 6.42
N ASN A 25 -2.48 -9.11 7.07
CA ASN A 25 -2.20 -10.50 6.68
C ASN A 25 -3.09 -11.03 5.54
N HIS A 26 -4.29 -10.45 5.36
CA HIS A 26 -5.23 -10.85 4.30
C HIS A 26 -5.17 -9.82 3.17
N LEU A 27 -4.17 -9.99 2.30
CA LEU A 27 -3.96 -9.11 1.16
C LEU A 27 -4.96 -9.43 0.04
N ILE A 28 -5.55 -8.38 -0.53
CA ILE A 28 -6.23 -8.47 -1.81
C ILE A 28 -5.14 -8.47 -2.88
N LYS A 29 -5.11 -9.51 -3.70
CA LYS A 29 -4.12 -9.74 -4.77
C LYS A 29 -4.85 -10.06 -6.09
N ILE A 30 -4.16 -9.90 -7.20
CA ILE A 30 -4.58 -10.38 -8.52
C ILE A 30 -3.52 -11.31 -9.10
N GLU A 31 -3.93 -12.25 -9.95
CA GLU A 31 -3.01 -13.06 -10.75
C GLU A 31 -2.43 -12.25 -11.92
N GLN A 32 -1.24 -12.63 -12.38
CA GLN A 32 -0.49 -11.91 -13.41
C GLN A 32 -1.18 -11.82 -14.78
N ASP A 33 -2.13 -12.72 -15.05
CA ASP A 33 -2.88 -12.83 -16.29
C ASP A 33 -4.28 -12.19 -16.21
N GLU A 34 -4.65 -11.62 -15.06
CA GLU A 34 -5.88 -10.83 -14.91
C GLU A 34 -5.77 -9.45 -15.60
N ASP A 35 -6.91 -8.95 -16.09
CA ASP A 35 -6.99 -7.64 -16.73
C ASP A 35 -6.73 -6.50 -15.72
N ALA A 36 -5.97 -5.48 -16.15
CA ALA A 36 -5.71 -4.28 -15.36
C ALA A 36 -7.01 -3.53 -14.95
N ALA A 37 -8.09 -3.66 -15.73
CA ALA A 37 -9.41 -3.15 -15.39
C ALA A 37 -10.00 -3.81 -14.13
N SER A 38 -9.74 -5.11 -13.91
CA SER A 38 -10.13 -5.80 -12.67
C SER A 38 -9.39 -5.21 -11.47
N ALA A 39 -8.09 -4.92 -11.62
CA ALA A 39 -7.32 -4.24 -10.60
C ALA A 39 -7.91 -2.85 -10.27
N ALA A 40 -8.26 -2.07 -11.30
CA ALA A 40 -8.90 -0.76 -11.15
C ALA A 40 -10.23 -0.84 -10.37
N ASP A 41 -11.07 -1.79 -10.73
CA ASP A 41 -12.39 -2.01 -10.10
C ASP A 41 -12.25 -2.44 -8.64
N ILE A 42 -11.32 -3.34 -8.32
CA ILE A 42 -11.01 -3.74 -6.95
C ILE A 42 -10.51 -2.54 -6.14
N MET A 43 -9.56 -1.77 -6.69
CA MET A 43 -9.02 -0.56 -6.04
C MET A 43 -10.12 0.45 -5.71
N ALA A 44 -11.08 0.64 -6.63
CA ALA A 44 -12.22 1.54 -6.43
C ALA A 44 -13.20 1.00 -5.37
N LYS A 45 -13.52 -0.30 -5.41
CA LYS A 45 -14.48 -0.95 -4.49
C LYS A 45 -13.95 -1.11 -3.07
N LYS A 46 -12.65 -1.30 -2.90
CA LYS A 46 -12.00 -1.62 -1.62
C LYS A 46 -11.25 -0.44 -1.02
N ASP A 47 -11.27 0.71 -1.69
CA ASP A 47 -10.56 1.93 -1.34
C ASP A 47 -9.06 1.68 -1.06
N VAL A 48 -8.42 0.92 -1.94
CA VAL A 48 -6.97 0.66 -1.91
C VAL A 48 -6.30 1.32 -3.11
N SER A 49 -5.05 1.74 -2.93
CA SER A 49 -4.30 2.49 -3.96
C SER A 49 -3.30 1.64 -4.74
N GLY A 50 -3.08 0.40 -4.30
CA GLY A 50 -2.20 -0.56 -4.95
C GLY A 50 -2.59 -1.98 -4.58
N ILE A 51 -2.27 -2.91 -5.49
CA ILE A 51 -2.58 -4.33 -5.39
C ILE A 51 -1.31 -5.12 -5.75
N PRO A 52 -0.90 -6.10 -4.92
CA PRO A 52 0.12 -7.08 -5.29
C PRO A 52 -0.34 -7.96 -6.45
N VAL A 53 0.56 -8.16 -7.41
CA VAL A 53 0.36 -9.08 -8.53
C VAL A 53 1.14 -10.36 -8.23
N VAL A 54 0.47 -11.50 -8.33
CA VAL A 54 1.06 -12.82 -8.03
C VAL A 54 1.03 -13.76 -9.23
N SER A 55 1.88 -14.77 -9.20
CA SER A 55 1.84 -15.93 -10.10
C SER A 55 2.18 -17.17 -9.28
N ASP A 56 1.34 -18.19 -9.31
CA ASP A 56 1.57 -19.45 -8.56
C ASP A 56 1.91 -19.21 -7.07
N ASN A 57 1.20 -18.25 -6.43
CA ASN A 57 1.44 -17.75 -5.07
C ASN A 57 2.75 -17.00 -4.82
N GLU A 58 3.57 -16.77 -5.82
CA GLU A 58 4.76 -15.92 -5.73
C GLU A 58 4.43 -14.47 -6.08
N LEU A 59 5.00 -13.51 -5.34
CA LEU A 59 4.86 -12.09 -5.64
C LEU A 59 5.70 -11.74 -6.87
N VAL A 60 5.07 -11.30 -7.95
CA VAL A 60 5.77 -10.91 -9.19
C VAL A 60 5.80 -9.41 -9.43
N GLY A 61 4.95 -8.65 -8.74
CA GLY A 61 4.94 -7.19 -8.88
C GLY A 61 3.89 -6.49 -8.03
N ILE A 62 3.76 -5.19 -8.24
CA ILE A 62 2.74 -4.34 -7.64
C ILE A 62 2.21 -3.44 -8.75
N ILE A 63 0.88 -3.32 -8.83
CA ILE A 63 0.21 -2.33 -9.67
C ILE A 63 -0.47 -1.28 -8.80
N THR A 64 -0.33 -0.01 -9.16
CA THR A 64 -0.94 1.13 -8.45
C THR A 64 -1.94 1.86 -9.33
N LYS A 65 -2.80 2.69 -8.71
CA LYS A 65 -3.71 3.60 -9.45
C LYS A 65 -2.95 4.45 -10.48
N THR A 66 -1.73 4.88 -10.15
CA THR A 66 -0.88 5.68 -11.04
C THR A 66 -0.45 4.90 -12.28
N ASP A 67 -0.12 3.62 -12.13
CA ASP A 67 0.29 2.77 -13.27
C ASP A 67 -0.87 2.57 -14.24
N ILE A 68 -2.08 2.37 -13.71
CA ILE A 68 -3.31 2.25 -14.51
C ILE A 68 -3.56 3.53 -15.31
N ILE A 69 -3.46 4.70 -14.66
CA ILE A 69 -3.63 6.00 -15.34
C ILE A 69 -2.56 6.20 -16.43
N ARG A 70 -1.32 5.78 -16.19
CA ARG A 70 -0.24 5.88 -17.17
C ARG A 70 -0.43 4.94 -18.36
N GLY A 71 -1.02 3.77 -18.16
CA GLY A 71 -1.23 2.78 -19.22
C GLY A 71 -2.34 3.14 -20.23
N ILE A 72 -3.22 4.09 -19.88
CA ILE A 72 -4.33 4.55 -20.75
C ILE A 72 -4.06 5.88 -21.45
N GLN A 73 -2.89 6.49 -21.25
CA GLN A 73 -2.50 7.77 -21.86
C GLN A 73 -1.69 7.58 -23.14
#